data_AF-A0A7W8KID9-F1
#
_entry.id   AF-A0A7W8KID9-F1
#
_cell.length_a   1.000
_cell.length_b   1.000
_cell.length_c   1.000
_cell.angle_alpha   90.00
_cell.angle_beta   90.00
_cell.angle_gamma   90.00
#
_symmetry.space_group_name_H-M   'P 1'
#
loop_
_entity.id
_entity.type
_entity.pdbx_description
1 polymer ?
#
loop_
_entity_poly.entity_id
_entity_poly.type
_entity_poly.pdbx_seq_one_letter_code
_entity_poly.pdbx_strand_id
1 'polypeptide(L)'
;MTCRDEILSVIRRLIQDRPDGEFGLSEVIQAMRTERSPYHKGTIMSYITSFMCANAPSARYRKYNDLERVGRGRYRLREPHWLPS
;
A
#
# COMPACT_ATOMS: atom_id res chain seq x y z
N MET A 1 -4.44 14.98 -5.52
CA MET A 1 -3.84 13.78 -4.88
C MET A 1 -4.68 12.57 -5.30
N THR A 2 -4.06 11.45 -5.69
CA THR A 2 -4.80 10.24 -6.07
C THR A 2 -4.92 9.25 -4.90
N CYS A 3 -5.81 8.26 -5.01
CA CYS A 3 -5.93 7.17 -4.03
C CYS A 3 -4.58 6.47 -3.78
N ARG A 4 -3.81 6.25 -4.85
CA ARG A 4 -2.45 5.68 -4.77
C ARG A 4 -1.52 6.56 -3.94
N ASP A 5 -1.51 7.87 -4.20
CA ASP A 5 -0.61 8.81 -3.50
C ASP A 5 -0.95 8.90 -2.01
N GLU A 6 -2.24 8.94 -1.66
CA GLU A 6 -2.71 8.91 -0.27
C GLU A 6 -2.28 7.62 0.43
N ILE A 7 -2.50 6.47 -0.20
CA ILE A 7 -2.09 5.16 0.33
C ILE A 7 -0.57 5.14 0.58
N LEU A 8 0.25 5.59 -0.38
CA LEU A 8 1.70 5.58 -0.23
C LEU A 8 2.18 6.54 0.87
N SER A 9 1.57 7.71 0.98
CA SER A 9 1.86 8.66 2.06
C SER A 9 1.58 8.05 3.44
N VAL A 10 0.38 7.47 3.60
CA VAL A 10 -0.05 6.81 4.84
C VAL A 10 0.86 5.64 5.19
N ILE A 11 1.20 4.78 4.23
CA ILE A 11 2.08 3.63 4.47
C ILE A 11 3.46 4.08 4.94
N ARG A 12 4.09 5.05 4.25
CA ARG A 12 5.43 5.55 4.63
C ARG A 12 5.47 6.03 6.08
N ARG A 13 4.43 6.75 6.52
CA ARG A 13 4.32 7.19 7.91
C ARG A 13 4.10 6.02 8.88
N LEU A 14 3.27 5.04 8.52
CA LEU A 14 3.00 3.88 9.39
C LEU A 14 4.24 3.01 9.65
N ILE A 15 5.12 2.90 8.66
CA ILE A 15 6.29 2.02 8.73
C ILE A 15 7.58 2.74 9.10
N GLN A 16 7.56 4.06 9.29
CA GLN A 16 8.75 4.90 9.50
C GLN A 16 9.65 4.38 10.63
N ASP A 17 9.05 3.92 11.73
CA ASP A 17 9.77 3.43 12.91
C ASP A 17 9.70 1.89 13.05
N ARG A 18 9.32 1.17 11.99
CA ARG A 18 9.15 -0.29 11.99
C ARG A 18 10.36 -0.99 11.36
N PRO A 19 11.09 -1.84 12.11
CA PRO A 19 12.27 -2.54 11.58
C PRO A 19 11.97 -3.45 10.37
N ASP A 20 10.77 -4.02 10.30
CA ASP A 20 10.35 -4.92 9.22
C ASP A 20 9.76 -4.17 8.02
N GLY A 21 9.48 -2.87 8.15
CA GLY A 21 8.83 -2.07 7.11
C GLY A 21 7.45 -2.59 6.70
N GLU A 22 6.81 -3.41 7.53
CA GLU A 22 5.56 -4.08 7.19
C GLU A 22 4.32 -3.38 7.76
N PHE A 23 3.23 -3.52 7.02
CA PHE A 23 1.93 -2.98 7.39
C PHE A 23 0.77 -3.93 7.04
N GLY A 24 -0.35 -3.75 7.73
CA GLY A 24 -1.60 -4.43 7.47
C GLY A 24 -2.63 -3.56 6.74
N LEU A 25 -3.56 -4.21 6.03
CA LEU A 25 -4.69 -3.52 5.36
C LEU A 25 -5.52 -2.67 6.31
N SER A 26 -5.88 -3.23 7.48
CA SER A 26 -6.72 -2.54 8.45
C SER A 26 -6.04 -1.28 9.01
N GLU A 27 -4.72 -1.29 9.16
CA GLU A 27 -3.95 -0.14 9.63
C GLU A 27 -4.04 1.02 8.63
N VAL A 28 -3.82 0.73 7.34
CA VAL A 28 -3.92 1.73 6.27
C VAL A 28 -5.34 2.27 6.16
N ILE A 29 -6.36 1.40 6.18
CA ILE A 29 -7.77 1.81 6.11
C ILE A 29 -8.13 2.70 7.30
N GLN A 30 -7.71 2.35 8.51
CA GLN A 30 -8.00 3.12 9.71
C GLN A 30 -7.29 4.48 9.68
N ALA A 31 -6.04 4.53 9.25
CA ALA A 31 -5.28 5.76 9.10
C ALA A 31 -5.92 6.69 8.05
N MET A 32 -6.25 6.18 6.87
CA MET A 32 -6.93 6.95 5.82
C MET A 32 -8.30 7.47 6.27
N ARG A 33 -9.07 6.68 7.04
CA ARG A 33 -10.33 7.15 7.64
C ARG A 33 -10.11 8.25 8.66
N THR A 34 -9.07 8.14 9.50
CA THR A 34 -8.72 9.15 10.52
C THR A 34 -8.34 10.48 9.86
N GLU A 35 -7.68 10.42 8.70
CA GLU A 35 -7.33 11.56 7.87
C GLU A 35 -8.47 12.08 6.98
N ARG A 36 -9.69 11.54 7.14
CA ARG A 36 -10.88 11.91 6.37
C ARG A 36 -10.70 11.75 4.85
N SER A 37 -9.93 10.75 4.43
CA SER A 37 -9.80 10.39 3.02
C SER A 37 -11.18 10.17 2.37
N PRO A 38 -11.42 10.67 1.14
CA PRO A 38 -12.70 10.53 0.46
C PRO A 38 -12.91 9.13 -0.12
N TYR A 39 -11.89 8.27 -0.11
CA TYR A 39 -11.94 6.95 -0.74
C TYR A 39 -12.64 5.92 0.14
N HIS A 40 -13.60 5.19 -0.44
CA HIS A 40 -14.26 4.09 0.24
C HIS A 40 -13.28 2.96 0.57
N LYS A 41 -13.55 2.25 1.67
CA LYS A 41 -12.80 1.07 2.13
C LYS A 41 -12.53 0.06 1.00
N GLY A 42 -13.53 -0.26 0.18
CA GLY A 42 -13.40 -1.22 -0.92
C GLY A 42 -12.41 -0.77 -2.00
N THR A 43 -12.38 0.53 -2.28
CA THR A 43 -11.42 1.14 -3.21
C THR A 43 -10.00 1.01 -2.66
N ILE A 44 -9.79 1.39 -1.39
CA ILE A 44 -8.49 1.30 -0.72
C ILE A 44 -7.98 -0.15 -0.74
N MET A 45 -8.84 -1.11 -0.36
CA MET A 45 -8.50 -2.53 -0.38
C MET A 45 -8.11 -3.01 -1.77
N SER A 46 -8.90 -2.69 -2.79
CA SER A 46 -8.62 -3.11 -4.18
C SER A 46 -7.30 -2.54 -4.70
N TYR A 47 -6.97 -1.30 -4.31
CA TYR A 47 -5.67 -0.70 -4.63
C TYR A 47 -4.54 -1.48 -3.99
N ILE A 48 -4.59 -1.73 -2.68
CA ILE A 48 -3.52 -2.42 -1.96
C ILE A 48 -3.39 -3.88 -2.39
N THR A 49 -4.49 -4.60 -2.60
CA THR A 49 -4.45 -6.06 -2.84
C THR A 49 -4.18 -6.43 -4.28
N SER A 50 -4.52 -5.55 -5.23
CA SER A 50 -4.57 -5.88 -6.65
C SER A 50 -3.81 -4.87 -7.49
N PHE A 51 -4.19 -3.59 -7.43
CA PHE A 51 -3.61 -2.59 -8.33
C PHE A 51 -2.15 -2.28 -8.05
N MET A 52 -1.75 -2.23 -6.78
CA MET A 52 -0.40 -1.84 -6.35
C MET A 52 0.51 -3.01 -5.96
N CYS A 53 -0.05 -4.22 -5.82
CA CYS A 53 0.67 -5.39 -5.31
C CYS A 53 1.35 -6.15 -6.45
N ALA A 54 2.68 -6.15 -6.48
CA ALA A 54 3.47 -6.79 -7.55
C ALA A 54 3.26 -8.30 -7.65
N ASN A 55 2.94 -8.96 -6.52
CA ASN A 55 2.59 -10.37 -6.46
C ASN A 55 1.08 -10.61 -6.25
N ALA A 56 0.22 -9.71 -6.75
CA ALA A 56 -1.22 -9.97 -6.78
C ALA A 56 -1.55 -11.24 -7.58
N PRO A 57 -2.57 -12.04 -7.18
CA PRO A 57 -2.91 -13.30 -7.83
C PRO A 57 -3.27 -13.17 -9.32
N SER A 58 -3.93 -12.06 -9.69
CA SER A 58 -4.32 -11.79 -11.07
C SER A 58 -3.40 -10.73 -11.67
N ALA A 59 -2.61 -11.13 -12.66
CA ALA A 59 -1.71 -10.23 -13.40
C ALA A 59 -2.46 -9.09 -14.10
N ARG A 60 -3.72 -9.33 -14.51
CA ARG A 60 -4.56 -8.34 -15.20
C ARG A 60 -4.86 -7.09 -14.37
N TYR A 61 -4.76 -7.18 -13.05
CA TYR A 61 -5.00 -6.05 -12.16
C TYR A 61 -3.73 -5.39 -11.64
N ARG A 62 -2.53 -5.94 -11.89
CA ARG A 62 -1.26 -5.36 -11.43
C ARG A 62 -0.89 -4.14 -12.27
N LYS A 63 -1.38 -2.97 -11.86
CA LYS A 63 -1.15 -1.70 -12.56
C LYS A 63 0.12 -1.01 -12.09
N TYR A 64 0.48 -1.18 -10.83
CA TYR A 64 1.64 -0.61 -10.18
C TYR A 64 2.43 -1.70 -9.46
N ASN A 65 3.70 -1.42 -9.20
CA ASN A 65 4.64 -2.34 -8.54
C ASN A 65 5.10 -1.80 -7.18
N ASP A 66 4.23 -1.04 -6.50
CA ASP A 66 4.59 -0.30 -5.29
C ASP A 66 4.68 -1.17 -4.05
N LEU A 67 3.88 -2.24 -3.99
CA LEU A 67 3.69 -3.05 -2.80
C LEU A 67 4.01 -4.52 -3.08
N GLU A 68 4.37 -5.24 -2.02
CA GLU A 68 4.51 -6.69 -2.04
C GLU A 68 3.76 -7.29 -0.86
N ARG A 69 2.98 -8.34 -1.10
CA ARG A 69 2.38 -9.16 -0.05
C ARG A 69 3.43 -10.14 0.47
N VAL A 70 3.80 -10.02 1.74
CA VAL A 70 4.82 -10.85 2.39
C VAL A 70 4.23 -11.92 3.32
N GLY A 71 2.93 -11.82 3.61
CA GLY A 71 2.23 -12.80 4.42
C GLY A 71 0.72 -12.61 4.39
N ARG A 72 0.02 -13.36 5.24
CA ARG A 72 -1.45 -13.28 5.34
C ARG A 72 -1.87 -11.89 5.85
N GLY A 73 -2.32 -11.05 4.93
CA GLY A 73 -2.75 -9.67 5.22
C GLY A 73 -1.61 -8.70 5.54
N ARG A 74 -0.35 -9.11 5.32
CA ARG A 74 0.86 -8.32 5.56
C ARG A 74 1.52 -7.92 4.25
N TYR A 75 1.96 -6.68 4.19
CA TYR A 75 2.50 -6.03 3.00
C TYR A 75 3.71 -5.18 3.37
N ARG A 76 4.57 -4.92 2.38
CA ARG A 76 5.67 -3.96 2.46
C ARG A 76 5.70 -3.07 1.23
N LEU A 77 6.34 -1.91 1.35
CA LEU A 77 6.72 -1.13 0.17
C LEU A 77 7.80 -1.91 -0.59
N ARG A 78 7.65 -2.00 -1.92
CA ARG A 78 8.77 -2.30 -2.79
C ARG A 78 9.48 -0.98 -2.99
N GLU A 79 10.74 -0.91 -2.59
CA GLU A 79 11.54 0.28 -2.85
C GLU A 79 11.41 0.65 -4.34
N PRO A 80 11.22 1.94 -4.66
CA PRO A 80 11.46 2.36 -6.02
C PRO A 80 12.90 1.98 -6.32
N HIS A 81 13.13 1.31 -7.44
CA HIS A 81 14.43 1.21 -8.07
C HIS A 81 14.85 2.62 -8.54
N TRP A 82 15.05 3.55 -7.62
CA TRP A 82 15.76 4.78 -7.88
C TRP A 82 17.01 4.73 -7.02
N LEU A 83 18.03 4.07 -7.56
CA LEU A 83 19.41 4.32 -7.19
C LEU A 83 19.74 5.74 -7.70
N PRO A 84 20.04 6.73 -6.84
CA PRO A 84 20.97 7.75 -7.29
C PRO A 84 22.36 7.10 -7.30
N SER A 85 23.00 7.13 -8.46
CA SER A 85 24.45 6.94 -8.58
C SER A 85 25.20 7.97 -7.74
#